data_AF-A0AAJ5VJ21-F1
#
_entry.id   AF-A0AAJ5VJ21-F1
#
_cell.length_a   1.000
_cell.length_b   1.000
_cell.length_c   1.000
_cell.angle_alpha   90.00
_cell.angle_beta   90.00
_cell.angle_gamma   90.00
#
_symmetry.space_group_name_H-M   'P 1'
#
loop_
_entity.id
_entity.type
_entity.pdbx_description
1 polymer ?
#
loop_
_entity_poly.entity_id
_entity_poly.type
_entity_poly.pdbx_seq_one_letter_code
_entity_poly.pdbx_strand_id
1 'polypeptide(L)'
;MTKDVKDFANGASALSRPAVGPGRAARPAAASTPAPAASHRAPGRATPAPARPHPGAASPAPPAPAALAAKVRTLAPSMTRSMQRVAEAVAADPAGCSALTVTGLATRTGTSEATVVRTARLLGYPGYRDLRLALAGLAAHQESGAAPSVTADIALDDPIADVVTKLAHDERQTLADTAANLDTAALGAAVTALAQARRIDIYGVGASHLVAQDLGQKLLRIGLFAQAHADPHLAITNAVQLRGKDVAVAITHSGSTSDVVEPLRAAFERGATTIAITGRPDGSAAQYADHVLTTVAARESELRPAAMSSRASQHLVVDCLFVGVAQRTYEHAAPALAASYEALAHRHRPRPGLGDHA
;
A
#
# COMPACT_ATOMS: atom_id res chain seq x y z
N MET A 1 22.12 23.55 3.10
CA MET A 1 21.53 22.68 4.14
C MET A 1 21.78 23.11 5.58
N THR A 2 22.63 24.10 5.88
CA THR A 2 22.78 24.70 7.23
C THR A 2 21.73 25.78 7.55
N LYS A 3 20.97 26.22 6.54
CA LYS A 3 19.95 27.28 6.65
C LYS A 3 18.57 26.71 7.00
N ASP A 4 18.20 25.56 6.44
CA ASP A 4 16.88 24.94 6.60
C ASP A 4 16.57 24.50 8.04
N VAL A 5 17.59 24.09 8.81
CA VAL A 5 17.46 23.73 10.23
C VAL A 5 17.27 24.97 11.12
N LYS A 6 17.85 26.11 10.75
CA LYS A 6 17.68 27.39 11.46
C LYS A 6 16.36 28.06 11.12
N ASP A 7 15.89 27.93 9.88
CA ASP A 7 14.62 28.50 9.45
C ASP A 7 13.41 27.77 10.09
N PHE A 8 13.55 26.47 10.41
CA PHE A 8 12.54 25.72 11.18
C PHE A 8 12.44 26.16 12.66
N ALA A 9 13.48 26.80 13.20
CA ALA A 9 13.52 27.28 14.59
C ALA A 9 12.89 28.68 14.79
N ASN A 10 12.69 29.46 13.72
CA ASN A 10 12.31 30.88 13.80
C ASN A 10 10.82 31.18 13.50
N GLY A 11 9.98 30.17 13.27
CA GLY A 11 8.57 30.32 12.87
C GLY A 11 7.56 30.54 14.01
N ALA A 12 7.98 31.13 15.14
CA ALA A 12 7.13 31.31 16.32
C ALA A 12 6.42 32.67 16.33
N SER A 13 5.22 32.74 15.72
CA SER A 13 4.12 33.55 16.29
C SER A 13 2.79 33.18 15.63
N ALA A 14 1.78 32.98 16.47
CA ALA A 14 0.36 32.81 16.15
C ALA A 14 -0.11 31.45 15.58
N LEU A 15 -0.36 30.48 16.47
CA LEU A 15 -1.45 29.52 16.27
C LEU A 15 -2.20 29.27 17.59
N SER A 16 -3.45 29.75 17.63
CA SER A 16 -4.42 29.54 18.71
C SER A 16 -4.85 28.07 18.81
N ARG A 17 -4.98 27.61 20.06
CA ARG A 17 -5.49 26.27 20.43
C ARG A 17 -6.98 26.13 20.07
N PRO A 18 -7.45 25.00 19.52
CA PRO A 18 -8.84 24.61 19.62
C PRO A 18 -9.08 23.63 20.77
N ALA A 19 -10.30 23.70 21.31
CA ALA A 19 -10.81 22.99 22.46
C ALA A 19 -11.00 21.48 22.21
N VAL A 20 -10.89 20.70 23.29
CA VAL A 20 -11.04 19.24 23.33
C VAL A 20 -12.45 18.86 23.81
N GLY A 21 -13.12 17.98 23.06
CA GLY A 21 -14.23 17.13 23.51
C GLY A 21 -15.26 16.83 22.40
N PRO A 22 -15.98 15.68 22.41
CA PRO A 22 -16.21 14.79 23.55
C PRO A 22 -16.01 13.27 23.33
N GLY A 23 -15.88 12.55 24.45
CA GLY A 23 -16.38 11.20 24.77
C GLY A 23 -16.39 10.06 23.74
N ARG A 24 -15.58 9.02 23.98
CA ARG A 24 -15.71 7.72 23.31
C ARG A 24 -16.68 6.82 24.08
N ALA A 25 -17.68 6.29 23.39
CA ALA A 25 -18.54 5.23 23.88
C ALA A 25 -17.73 3.95 24.16
N ALA A 26 -18.02 3.31 25.28
CA ALA A 26 -17.41 2.05 25.70
C ALA A 26 -17.75 0.91 24.71
N ARG A 27 -16.74 0.11 24.32
CA ARG A 27 -16.94 -1.13 23.56
C ARG A 27 -17.42 -2.25 24.50
N PRO A 28 -18.43 -3.05 24.12
CA PRO A 28 -18.89 -4.15 24.93
C PRO A 28 -17.89 -5.32 24.86
N ALA A 29 -17.65 -5.93 26.02
CA ALA A 29 -16.95 -7.20 26.15
C ALA A 29 -17.82 -8.34 25.59
N ALA A 30 -17.18 -9.28 24.89
CA ALA A 30 -17.84 -10.47 24.36
C ALA A 30 -18.20 -11.45 25.47
N ALA A 31 -19.47 -11.91 25.51
CA ALA A 31 -19.88 -13.10 26.24
C ALA A 31 -21.08 -13.80 25.56
N SER A 32 -20.80 -15.04 25.13
CA SER A 32 -21.64 -16.26 25.05
C SER A 32 -23.18 -16.19 24.88
N THR A 33 -23.66 -16.92 23.87
CA THR A 33 -25.04 -17.40 23.61
C THR A 33 -25.63 -18.23 24.78
N PRO A 34 -26.97 -18.32 24.92
CA PRO A 34 -27.76 -19.33 24.19
C PRO A 34 -29.12 -18.84 23.62
N ALA A 35 -29.75 -19.69 22.80
CA ALA A 35 -30.96 -19.50 21.96
C ALA A 35 -32.31 -19.78 22.70
N PRO A 36 -33.47 -19.97 22.03
CA PRO A 36 -34.29 -18.98 21.29
C PRO A 36 -35.78 -18.97 21.74
N ALA A 37 -36.55 -17.89 21.50
CA ALA A 37 -38.01 -18.01 21.34
C ALA A 37 -38.71 -16.77 20.72
N ALA A 38 -39.67 -17.09 19.86
CA ALA A 38 -40.96 -16.44 19.60
C ALA A 38 -41.05 -15.12 18.79
N SER A 39 -41.81 -15.28 17.71
CA SER A 39 -42.34 -14.32 16.74
C SER A 39 -43.24 -13.24 17.33
N HIS A 40 -43.09 -11.99 16.87
CA HIS A 40 -44.21 -11.08 16.69
C HIS A 40 -44.01 -10.23 15.43
N ARG A 41 -45.06 -10.18 14.62
CA ARG A 41 -45.15 -9.55 13.30
C ARG A 41 -45.86 -8.18 13.46
N ALA A 42 -45.28 -7.12 12.92
CA ALA A 42 -45.92 -5.80 12.75
C ALA A 42 -45.33 -5.09 11.50
N PRO A 43 -46.03 -4.13 10.88
CA PRO A 43 -46.14 -4.05 9.43
C PRO A 43 -45.28 -2.97 8.74
N GLY A 44 -44.97 -3.24 7.47
CA GLY A 44 -44.96 -2.28 6.34
C GLY A 44 -44.09 -1.02 6.44
N ARG A 45 -42.87 -1.07 5.91
CA ARG A 45 -42.14 0.13 5.46
C ARG A 45 -41.68 -0.05 4.02
N ALA A 46 -42.07 0.90 3.17
CA ALA A 46 -41.83 0.90 1.74
C ALA A 46 -40.33 0.87 1.38
N THR A 47 -39.97 0.00 0.44
CA THR A 47 -38.67 -0.04 -0.25
C THR A 47 -38.50 1.16 -1.17
N PRO A 48 -37.39 1.92 -1.11
CA PRO A 48 -37.01 2.81 -2.19
C PRO A 48 -36.38 2.00 -3.34
N ALA A 49 -36.70 2.39 -4.58
CA ALA A 49 -36.26 1.77 -5.82
C ALA A 49 -34.72 1.79 -5.97
N PRO A 50 -34.11 0.84 -6.72
CA PRO A 50 -32.67 0.80 -6.91
C PRO A 50 -32.18 2.01 -7.75
N ALA A 51 -31.17 2.70 -7.23
CA ALA A 51 -30.47 3.76 -7.93
C ALA A 51 -29.77 3.23 -9.19
N ARG A 52 -29.83 4.01 -10.27
CA ARG A 52 -29.18 3.71 -11.56
C ARG A 52 -27.65 3.64 -11.39
N PRO A 53 -26.94 2.75 -12.10
CA PRO A 53 -25.48 2.70 -12.04
C PRO A 53 -24.85 3.93 -12.71
N HIS A 54 -23.88 4.56 -12.04
CA HIS A 54 -23.02 5.60 -12.59
C HIS A 54 -22.05 4.99 -13.62
N PRO A 55 -21.83 5.62 -14.79
CA PRO A 55 -20.81 5.19 -15.74
C PRO A 55 -19.46 5.77 -15.29
N GLY A 56 -18.42 4.94 -15.15
CA GLY A 56 -17.05 5.47 -14.98
C GLY A 56 -16.04 4.68 -14.16
N ALA A 57 -16.28 3.43 -13.77
CA ALA A 57 -15.18 2.58 -13.31
C ALA A 57 -14.42 2.05 -14.53
N ALA A 58 -13.33 2.73 -14.93
CA ALA A 58 -12.40 2.21 -15.92
C ALA A 58 -11.82 0.88 -15.38
N SER A 59 -12.05 -0.22 -16.10
CA SER A 59 -11.38 -1.49 -15.82
C SER A 59 -9.86 -1.28 -15.85
N PRO A 60 -9.10 -1.97 -14.98
CA PRO A 60 -7.64 -1.92 -15.02
C PRO A 60 -7.14 -2.30 -16.42
N ALA A 61 -6.26 -1.48 -16.99
CA ALA A 61 -5.66 -1.72 -18.29
C ALA A 61 -4.92 -3.08 -18.29
N PRO A 62 -5.01 -3.87 -19.37
CA PRO A 62 -4.43 -5.21 -19.39
C PRO A 62 -2.90 -5.19 -19.38
N PRO A 63 -2.26 -6.19 -18.74
CA PRO A 63 -0.80 -6.31 -18.70
C PRO A 63 -0.22 -6.57 -20.08
N ALA A 64 1.09 -6.38 -20.27
CA ALA A 64 1.80 -6.75 -21.51
C ALA A 64 2.02 -8.28 -21.63
N PRO A 65 2.18 -8.86 -22.83
CA PRO A 65 2.21 -10.32 -23.06
C PRO A 65 3.35 -11.06 -22.34
N ALA A 66 4.50 -10.40 -22.19
CA ALA A 66 5.65 -10.92 -21.43
C ALA A 66 5.35 -11.06 -19.92
N ALA A 67 4.45 -10.22 -19.38
CA ALA A 67 4.06 -10.24 -17.98
C ALA A 67 3.15 -11.44 -17.64
N LEU A 68 2.27 -11.81 -18.57
CA LEU A 68 1.39 -12.97 -18.40
C LEU A 68 2.21 -14.27 -18.37
N ALA A 69 3.16 -14.45 -19.29
CA ALA A 69 4.03 -15.63 -19.30
C ALA A 69 4.92 -15.74 -18.04
N ALA A 70 5.42 -14.61 -17.52
CA ALA A 70 6.17 -14.58 -16.27
C ALA A 70 5.29 -14.92 -15.05
N LYS A 71 4.07 -14.36 -14.98
CA LYS A 71 3.08 -14.65 -13.94
C LYS A 71 2.68 -16.13 -13.92
N VAL A 72 2.51 -16.73 -15.10
CA VAL A 72 2.26 -18.17 -15.25
C VAL A 72 3.42 -19.01 -14.71
N ARG A 73 4.68 -18.65 -15.00
CA ARG A 73 5.86 -19.34 -14.44
C ARG A 73 5.93 -19.24 -12.92
N THR A 74 5.70 -18.06 -12.35
CA THR A 74 5.73 -17.85 -10.89
C THR A 74 4.63 -18.63 -10.17
N LEU A 75 3.44 -18.71 -10.75
CA LEU A 75 2.30 -19.40 -10.15
C LEU A 75 2.24 -20.89 -10.48
N ALA A 76 3.06 -21.39 -11.41
CA ALA A 76 3.09 -22.80 -11.83
C ALA A 76 3.17 -23.81 -10.67
N PRO A 77 3.92 -23.58 -9.57
CA PRO A 77 3.96 -24.50 -8.42
C PRO A 77 2.62 -24.61 -7.67
N SER A 78 1.76 -23.59 -7.76
CA SER A 78 0.44 -23.56 -7.12
C SER A 78 -0.69 -24.13 -8.01
N MET A 79 -0.35 -24.55 -9.24
CA MET A 79 -1.32 -25.01 -10.23
C MET A 79 -1.36 -26.54 -10.32
N THR A 80 -2.56 -27.10 -10.39
CA THR A 80 -2.74 -28.48 -10.89
C THR A 80 -2.32 -28.58 -12.36
N ARG A 81 -1.98 -29.78 -12.83
CA ARG A 81 -1.61 -30.02 -14.24
C ARG A 81 -2.65 -29.48 -15.24
N SER A 82 -3.94 -29.58 -14.92
CA SER A 82 -5.01 -29.02 -15.77
C SER A 82 -5.02 -27.48 -15.76
N MET A 83 -4.73 -26.85 -14.62
CA MET A 83 -4.63 -25.38 -14.54
C MET A 83 -3.36 -24.87 -15.26
N GLN A 84 -2.25 -25.60 -15.17
CA GLN A 84 -1.02 -25.29 -15.93
C GLN A 84 -1.29 -25.28 -17.44
N ARG A 85 -1.97 -26.30 -17.98
CA ARG A 85 -2.35 -26.35 -19.41
C ARG A 85 -3.16 -25.15 -19.86
N VAL A 86 -4.10 -24.68 -19.03
CA VAL A 86 -4.89 -23.48 -19.34
C VAL A 86 -4.01 -22.23 -19.30
N ALA A 87 -3.19 -22.10 -18.26
CA ALA A 87 -2.30 -20.96 -18.08
C ALA A 87 -1.23 -20.85 -19.19
N GLU A 88 -0.64 -21.96 -19.59
CA GLU A 88 0.31 -22.07 -20.69
C GLU A 88 -0.33 -21.71 -22.03
N ALA A 89 -1.52 -22.23 -22.34
CA ALA A 89 -2.23 -21.90 -23.58
C ALA A 89 -2.55 -20.40 -23.68
N VAL A 90 -2.98 -19.81 -22.56
CA VAL A 90 -3.31 -18.39 -22.46
C VAL A 90 -2.07 -17.50 -22.55
N ALA A 91 -0.92 -17.94 -22.02
CA ALA A 91 0.34 -17.22 -22.15
C ALA A 91 0.98 -17.35 -23.55
N ALA A 92 0.82 -18.51 -24.20
CA ALA A 92 1.39 -18.78 -25.52
C ALA A 92 0.62 -18.07 -26.65
N ASP A 93 -0.70 -17.93 -26.51
CA ASP A 93 -1.55 -17.33 -27.53
C ASP A 93 -2.69 -16.51 -26.88
N PRO A 94 -2.39 -15.31 -26.35
CA PRO A 94 -3.39 -14.43 -25.77
C PRO A 94 -4.49 -14.04 -26.76
N ALA A 95 -4.12 -13.72 -28.00
CA ALA A 95 -5.05 -13.31 -29.06
C ALA A 95 -6.06 -14.41 -29.39
N GLY A 96 -5.60 -15.62 -29.72
CA GLY A 96 -6.48 -16.73 -30.03
C GLY A 96 -7.29 -17.19 -28.82
N CYS A 97 -6.76 -17.09 -27.60
CA CYS A 97 -7.53 -17.38 -26.39
C CYS A 97 -8.62 -16.34 -26.09
N SER A 98 -8.41 -15.06 -26.45
CA SER A 98 -9.38 -13.98 -26.25
C SER A 98 -10.63 -14.14 -27.13
N ALA A 99 -10.50 -14.79 -28.28
CA ALA A 99 -11.59 -15.06 -29.22
C ALA A 99 -12.49 -16.24 -28.81
N LEU A 100 -12.07 -17.04 -27.82
CA LEU A 100 -12.81 -18.23 -27.40
C LEU A 100 -13.90 -17.91 -26.38
N THR A 101 -14.88 -18.80 -26.30
CA THR A 101 -15.78 -18.90 -25.14
C THR A 101 -15.10 -19.73 -24.05
N VAL A 102 -15.66 -19.74 -22.83
CA VAL A 102 -15.13 -20.56 -21.73
C VAL A 102 -15.10 -22.04 -22.12
N THR A 103 -16.16 -22.49 -22.81
CA THR A 103 -16.28 -23.82 -23.40
C THR A 103 -15.22 -24.04 -24.47
N GLY A 104 -15.00 -23.08 -25.36
CA GLY A 104 -13.98 -23.16 -26.40
C GLY A 104 -12.56 -23.30 -25.85
N LEU A 105 -12.22 -22.54 -24.81
CA LEU A 105 -10.92 -22.64 -24.14
C LEU A 105 -10.78 -23.95 -23.36
N ALA A 106 -11.84 -24.42 -22.72
CA ALA A 106 -11.88 -25.72 -22.05
C ALA A 106 -11.60 -26.86 -23.03
N THR A 107 -12.27 -26.85 -24.20
CA THR A 107 -12.04 -27.82 -25.28
C THR A 107 -10.61 -27.74 -25.81
N ARG A 108 -10.11 -26.54 -26.13
CA ARG A 108 -8.75 -26.34 -26.65
C ARG A 108 -7.68 -26.85 -25.69
N THR A 109 -7.90 -26.67 -24.39
CA THR A 109 -6.93 -27.06 -23.35
C THR A 109 -7.17 -28.48 -22.85
N GLY A 110 -8.21 -29.19 -23.30
CA GLY A 110 -8.60 -30.50 -22.80
C GLY A 110 -8.92 -30.49 -21.30
N THR A 111 -9.61 -29.45 -20.83
CA THR A 111 -9.99 -29.25 -19.43
C THR A 111 -11.49 -28.96 -19.29
N SER A 112 -11.96 -28.77 -18.05
CA SER A 112 -13.35 -28.38 -17.78
C SER A 112 -13.51 -26.86 -17.72
N GLU A 113 -14.72 -26.34 -17.97
CA GLU A 113 -15.02 -24.91 -17.80
C GLU A 113 -14.72 -24.42 -16.36
N ALA A 114 -14.98 -25.26 -15.36
CA ALA A 114 -14.65 -24.97 -13.97
C ALA A 114 -13.13 -24.81 -13.76
N THR A 115 -12.30 -25.58 -14.46
CA THR A 115 -10.85 -25.44 -14.45
C THR A 115 -10.43 -24.10 -15.05
N VAL A 116 -11.05 -23.68 -16.16
CA VAL A 116 -10.77 -22.39 -16.80
C VAL A 116 -11.11 -21.23 -15.87
N VAL A 117 -12.29 -21.23 -15.23
CA VAL A 117 -12.69 -20.19 -14.28
C VAL A 117 -11.78 -20.15 -13.06
N ARG A 118 -11.39 -21.32 -12.52
CA ARG A 118 -10.48 -21.40 -11.37
C ARG A 118 -9.09 -20.88 -11.72
N THR A 119 -8.60 -21.17 -12.93
CA THR A 119 -7.33 -20.65 -13.44
C THR A 119 -7.39 -19.13 -13.60
N ALA A 120 -8.48 -18.59 -14.14
CA ALA A 120 -8.67 -17.13 -14.24
C ALA A 120 -8.58 -16.45 -12.87
N ARG A 121 -9.22 -17.02 -11.84
CA ARG A 121 -9.13 -16.53 -10.45
C ARG A 121 -7.73 -16.62 -9.87
N LEU A 122 -7.04 -17.74 -10.12
CA LEU A 122 -5.66 -17.93 -9.67
C LEU A 122 -4.70 -16.92 -10.32
N LEU A 123 -4.96 -16.55 -11.58
CA LEU A 123 -4.22 -15.51 -12.30
C LEU A 123 -4.59 -14.08 -11.86
N GLY A 124 -5.51 -13.92 -10.91
CA GLY A 124 -5.90 -12.64 -10.31
C GLY A 124 -7.15 -11.98 -10.90
N TYR A 125 -7.92 -12.69 -11.74
CA TYR A 125 -9.13 -12.16 -12.39
C TYR A 125 -10.41 -12.63 -11.69
N PRO A 126 -11.46 -11.81 -11.55
CA PRO A 126 -12.73 -12.22 -10.93
C PRO A 126 -13.37 -13.46 -11.59
N GLY A 127 -13.20 -13.60 -12.90
CA GLY A 127 -13.60 -14.79 -13.66
C GLY A 127 -13.06 -14.81 -15.10
N TYR A 128 -13.55 -15.76 -15.89
CA TYR A 128 -13.10 -15.95 -17.27
C TYR A 128 -13.41 -14.75 -18.18
N ARG A 129 -14.53 -14.06 -17.98
CA ARG A 129 -14.88 -12.88 -18.78
C ARG A 129 -13.83 -11.78 -18.64
N ASP A 130 -13.38 -11.53 -17.41
CA ASP A 130 -12.38 -10.50 -17.12
C ASP A 130 -11.01 -10.90 -17.66
N LEU A 131 -10.62 -12.17 -17.49
CA LEU A 131 -9.43 -12.73 -18.14
C LEU A 131 -9.50 -12.52 -19.66
N ARG A 132 -10.63 -12.87 -20.30
CA ARG A 132 -10.79 -12.75 -21.75
C ARG A 132 -10.67 -11.30 -22.24
N LEU A 133 -11.26 -10.35 -21.52
CA LEU A 133 -11.11 -8.92 -21.83
C LEU A 133 -9.65 -8.47 -21.68
N ALA A 134 -8.96 -8.97 -20.66
CA ALA A 134 -7.55 -8.66 -20.49
C ALA A 134 -6.68 -9.21 -21.63
N LEU A 135 -6.96 -10.45 -22.06
CA LEU A 135 -6.30 -11.08 -23.23
C LEU A 135 -6.58 -10.34 -24.54
N ALA A 136 -7.78 -9.76 -24.70
CA ALA A 136 -8.13 -8.99 -25.89
C ALA A 136 -7.35 -7.66 -25.96
N GLY A 137 -7.21 -6.94 -24.85
CA GLY A 137 -6.40 -5.72 -24.85
C GLY A 137 -4.90 -6.02 -25.01
N LEU A 138 -4.44 -7.15 -24.46
CA LEU A 138 -3.11 -7.72 -24.72
C LEU A 138 -2.83 -7.93 -26.21
N ALA A 139 -3.78 -8.56 -26.91
CA ALA A 139 -3.72 -8.81 -28.34
C ALA A 139 -3.72 -7.50 -29.14
N ALA A 140 -4.58 -6.55 -28.77
CA ALA A 140 -4.62 -5.23 -29.39
C ALA A 140 -3.29 -4.46 -29.21
N HIS A 141 -2.63 -4.59 -28.05
CA HIS A 141 -1.29 -4.03 -27.84
C HIS A 141 -0.22 -4.71 -28.72
N GLN A 142 -0.27 -6.04 -28.91
CA GLN A 142 0.65 -6.73 -29.83
C GLN A 142 0.41 -6.37 -31.30
N GLU A 143 -0.85 -6.24 -31.71
CA GLU A 143 -1.23 -5.85 -33.08
C GLU A 143 -0.86 -4.40 -33.40
N SER A 144 -0.80 -3.52 -32.38
CA SER A 144 -0.39 -2.12 -32.56
C SER A 144 1.11 -1.92 -32.86
N GLY A 145 1.93 -2.98 -32.76
CA GLY A 145 3.37 -2.90 -33.03
C GLY A 145 4.17 -2.13 -31.98
N ALA A 146 3.58 -1.85 -30.81
CA ALA A 146 4.24 -1.16 -29.71
C ALA A 146 5.42 -2.00 -29.18
N ALA A 147 6.59 -1.37 -29.05
CA ALA A 147 7.80 -2.00 -28.52
C ALA A 147 7.56 -2.55 -27.10
N PRO A 148 8.23 -3.65 -26.71
CA PRO A 148 8.19 -4.14 -25.33
C PRO A 148 8.62 -3.02 -24.37
N SER A 149 7.93 -2.89 -23.24
CA SER A 149 8.14 -1.80 -22.28
C SER A 149 8.76 -2.30 -20.96
N VAL A 150 9.59 -1.47 -20.35
CA VAL A 150 10.22 -1.74 -19.04
C VAL A 150 9.26 -1.40 -17.90
N THR A 151 8.47 -0.33 -18.08
CA THR A 151 7.35 0.07 -17.22
C THR A 151 6.09 0.28 -18.07
N ALA A 152 5.00 0.85 -17.53
CA ALA A 152 3.79 1.08 -18.31
C ALA A 152 4.04 1.97 -19.55
N ASP A 153 4.90 3.00 -19.42
CA ASP A 153 5.06 4.06 -20.43
C ASP A 153 6.50 4.21 -20.98
N ILE A 154 7.47 3.41 -20.49
CA ILE A 154 8.87 3.45 -20.93
C ILE A 154 9.19 2.26 -21.83
N ALA A 155 9.47 2.51 -23.11
CA ALA A 155 9.84 1.51 -24.10
C ALA A 155 11.28 0.99 -23.89
N LEU A 156 11.58 -0.22 -24.36
CA LEU A 156 12.91 -0.83 -24.23
C LEU A 156 14.02 -0.03 -24.93
N ASP A 157 13.67 0.66 -26.01
CA ASP A 157 14.56 1.44 -26.87
C ASP A 157 14.43 2.96 -26.67
N ASP A 158 13.70 3.40 -25.64
CA ASP A 158 13.64 4.83 -25.29
C ASP A 158 15.04 5.38 -25.02
N PRO A 159 15.43 6.52 -25.63
CA PRO A 159 16.67 7.18 -25.27
C PRO A 159 16.60 7.64 -23.81
N ILE A 160 17.74 7.67 -23.13
CA ILE A 160 17.79 7.96 -21.68
C ILE A 160 17.14 9.31 -21.30
N ALA A 161 17.16 10.30 -22.20
CA ALA A 161 16.49 11.59 -21.99
C ALA A 161 14.96 11.46 -21.91
N ASP A 162 14.38 10.57 -22.71
CA ASP A 162 12.95 10.28 -22.71
C ASP A 162 12.58 9.47 -21.46
N VAL A 163 13.42 8.51 -21.05
CA VAL A 163 13.26 7.78 -19.77
C VAL A 163 13.16 8.75 -18.60
N VAL A 164 14.07 9.72 -18.51
CA VAL A 164 14.06 10.75 -17.44
C VAL A 164 12.77 11.58 -17.49
N THR A 165 12.39 12.05 -18.68
CA THR A 165 11.21 12.92 -18.86
C THR A 165 9.92 12.19 -18.51
N LYS A 166 9.76 10.95 -19.01
CA LYS A 166 8.59 10.10 -18.76
C LYS A 166 8.48 9.71 -17.29
N LEU A 167 9.58 9.26 -16.67
CA LEU A 167 9.57 8.87 -15.26
C LEU A 167 9.28 10.07 -14.34
N ALA A 168 9.87 11.24 -14.60
CA ALA A 168 9.58 12.44 -13.82
C ALA A 168 8.11 12.87 -13.93
N HIS A 169 7.51 12.73 -15.12
CA HIS A 169 6.09 12.98 -15.33
C HIS A 169 5.21 12.03 -14.50
N ASP A 170 5.48 10.73 -14.57
CA ASP A 170 4.72 9.69 -13.85
C ASP A 170 4.82 9.84 -12.33
N GLU A 171 6.02 10.14 -11.81
CA GLU A 171 6.22 10.38 -10.38
C GLU A 171 5.46 11.63 -9.91
N ARG A 172 5.53 12.72 -10.67
CA ARG A 172 4.77 13.95 -10.34
C ARG A 172 3.26 13.68 -10.32
N GLN A 173 2.75 12.93 -11.31
CA GLN A 173 1.33 12.60 -11.37
C GLN A 173 0.92 11.71 -10.19
N THR A 174 1.73 10.69 -9.89
CA THR A 174 1.52 9.79 -8.74
C THR A 174 1.40 10.55 -7.41
N LEU A 175 2.29 11.52 -7.18
CA LEU A 175 2.26 12.36 -5.98
C LEU A 175 1.03 13.27 -5.94
N ALA A 176 0.69 13.89 -7.08
CA ALA A 176 -0.50 14.75 -7.19
C ALA A 176 -1.80 13.97 -6.93
N ASP A 177 -1.94 12.78 -7.52
CA ASP A 177 -3.11 11.93 -7.34
C ASP A 177 -3.22 11.43 -5.90
N THR A 178 -2.10 11.05 -5.27
CA THR A 178 -2.09 10.65 -3.87
C THR A 178 -2.51 11.80 -2.96
N ALA A 179 -1.98 13.01 -3.17
CA ALA A 179 -2.36 14.18 -2.39
C ALA A 179 -3.86 14.51 -2.54
N ALA A 180 -4.40 14.41 -3.76
CA ALA A 180 -5.80 14.69 -4.04
C ALA A 180 -6.77 13.67 -3.40
N ASN A 181 -6.34 12.41 -3.23
CA ASN A 181 -7.18 11.33 -2.67
C ASN A 181 -6.94 11.08 -1.17
N LEU A 182 -5.98 11.75 -0.55
CA LEU A 182 -5.65 11.53 0.85
C LEU A 182 -6.73 12.14 1.78
N ASP A 183 -7.38 11.31 2.58
CA ASP A 183 -8.32 11.75 3.60
C ASP A 183 -7.58 12.51 4.71
N THR A 184 -7.76 13.84 4.74
CA THR A 184 -7.10 14.73 5.70
C THR A 184 -7.62 14.58 7.13
N ALA A 185 -8.86 14.10 7.31
CA ALA A 185 -9.40 13.82 8.63
C ALA A 185 -8.77 12.54 9.21
N ALA A 186 -8.68 11.48 8.41
CA ALA A 186 -7.97 10.25 8.79
C ALA A 186 -6.48 10.53 9.06
N LEU A 187 -5.84 11.34 8.21
CA LEU A 187 -4.45 11.78 8.41
C LEU A 187 -4.29 12.54 9.73
N GLY A 188 -5.16 13.51 10.03
CA GLY A 188 -5.11 14.27 11.28
C GLY A 188 -5.30 13.42 12.53
N ALA A 189 -6.15 12.40 12.46
CA ALA A 189 -6.35 11.43 13.54
C ALA A 189 -5.12 10.54 13.73
N ALA A 190 -4.55 10.02 12.64
CA ALA A 190 -3.30 9.25 12.65
C ALA A 190 -2.13 10.05 13.22
N VAL A 191 -1.96 11.31 12.81
CA VAL A 191 -0.97 12.24 13.35
C VAL A 191 -1.14 12.42 14.86
N THR A 192 -2.39 12.57 15.33
CA THR A 192 -2.68 12.73 16.76
C THR A 192 -2.30 11.47 17.54
N ALA A 193 -2.65 10.29 17.01
CA ALA A 193 -2.30 9.00 17.63
C ALA A 193 -0.78 8.81 17.73
N LEU A 194 -0.04 9.08 16.65
CA LEU A 194 1.43 8.97 16.63
C LEU A 194 2.10 9.94 17.59
N ALA A 195 1.64 11.20 17.65
CA ALA A 195 2.19 12.23 18.55
C ALA A 195 2.00 11.92 20.03
N GLN A 196 0.99 11.12 20.39
CA GLN A 196 0.68 10.72 21.76
C GLN A 196 1.15 9.30 22.10
N ALA A 197 1.75 8.60 21.14
CA ALA A 197 2.11 7.21 21.27
C ALA A 197 3.25 7.03 22.28
N ARG A 198 3.11 6.03 23.16
CA ARG A 198 4.21 5.57 24.01
C ARG A 198 5.24 4.77 23.21
N ARG A 199 4.75 3.96 22.26
CA ARG A 199 5.54 3.08 21.39
C ARG A 199 4.85 2.99 20.03
N ILE A 200 5.64 2.96 18.97
CA ILE A 200 5.17 2.86 17.59
C ILE A 200 5.89 1.68 16.93
N ASP A 201 5.14 0.65 16.54
CA ASP A 201 5.67 -0.46 15.75
C ASP A 201 5.20 -0.30 14.29
N ILE A 202 6.12 -0.42 13.35
CA ILE A 202 5.86 -0.22 11.93
C ILE A 202 6.15 -1.53 11.18
N TYR A 203 5.17 -2.02 10.44
CA TYR A 203 5.22 -3.29 9.72
C TYR A 203 5.19 -3.06 8.22
N GLY A 204 6.19 -3.60 7.53
CA GLY A 204 6.29 -3.55 6.08
C GLY A 204 7.37 -4.51 5.60
N VAL A 205 7.16 -5.14 4.45
CA VAL A 205 8.09 -6.10 3.85
C VAL A 205 8.50 -5.66 2.44
N GLY A 206 9.69 -6.08 2.00
CA GLY A 206 10.23 -5.71 0.67
C GLY A 206 10.32 -4.19 0.48
N ALA A 207 9.81 -3.68 -0.64
CA ALA A 207 9.83 -2.25 -0.95
C ALA A 207 9.12 -1.38 0.10
N SER A 208 8.04 -1.89 0.71
CA SER A 208 7.33 -1.17 1.77
C SER A 208 8.10 -1.16 3.10
N HIS A 209 9.08 -2.04 3.29
CA HIS A 209 9.97 -1.96 4.45
C HIS A 209 10.89 -0.74 4.38
N LEU A 210 11.31 -0.31 3.19
CA LEU A 210 12.13 0.90 3.02
C LEU A 210 11.38 2.15 3.50
N VAL A 211 10.09 2.23 3.19
CA VAL A 211 9.20 3.28 3.68
C VAL A 211 9.03 3.18 5.21
N ALA A 212 8.87 1.96 5.73
CA ALA A 212 8.74 1.74 7.17
C ALA A 212 9.98 2.19 7.95
N GLN A 213 11.17 1.90 7.42
CA GLN A 213 12.45 2.35 7.97
C GLN A 213 12.56 3.87 7.97
N ASP A 214 12.17 4.51 6.88
CA ASP A 214 12.16 5.97 6.76
C ASP A 214 11.24 6.62 7.81
N LEU A 215 9.99 6.16 7.95
CA LEU A 215 9.07 6.64 8.98
C LEU A 215 9.64 6.41 10.38
N GLY A 216 10.15 5.20 10.66
CA GLY A 216 10.75 4.87 11.96
C GLY A 216 11.91 5.78 12.31
N GLN A 217 12.84 6.00 11.36
CA GLN A 217 13.98 6.90 11.53
C GLN A 217 13.53 8.34 11.78
N LYS A 218 12.55 8.84 11.02
CA LYS A 218 12.01 10.20 11.16
C LYS A 218 11.40 10.42 12.55
N LEU A 219 10.58 9.49 13.03
CA LEU A 219 9.97 9.56 14.35
C LEU A 219 10.99 9.44 15.49
N LEU A 220 11.98 8.55 15.35
CA LEU A 220 13.09 8.43 16.31
C LEU A 220 13.87 9.74 16.45
N ARG A 221 14.13 10.44 15.33
CA ARG A 221 14.87 11.72 15.33
C ARG A 221 14.16 12.86 16.06
N ILE A 222 12.85 12.76 16.27
CA ILE A 222 12.07 13.74 17.06
C ILE A 222 11.71 13.21 18.46
N GLY A 223 12.39 12.15 18.92
CA GLY A 223 12.29 11.64 20.28
C GLY A 223 11.17 10.63 20.53
N LEU A 224 10.49 10.13 19.48
CA LEU A 224 9.46 9.11 19.62
C LEU A 224 10.07 7.71 19.52
N PHE A 225 9.58 6.77 20.33
CA PHE A 225 10.03 5.39 20.30
C PHE A 225 9.33 4.63 19.16
N ALA A 226 9.96 4.62 17.98
CA ALA A 226 9.44 4.00 16.77
C ALA A 226 10.40 2.94 16.20
N GLN A 227 9.89 1.77 15.83
CA GLN A 227 10.70 0.69 15.27
C GLN A 227 10.02 0.04 14.05
N ALA A 228 10.78 -0.11 12.97
CA ALA A 228 10.35 -0.84 11.79
C ALA A 228 10.77 -2.31 11.88
N HIS A 229 9.85 -3.22 11.61
CA HIS A 229 10.08 -4.67 11.65
C HIS A 229 9.97 -5.27 10.24
N ALA A 230 11.05 -5.87 9.75
CA ALA A 230 11.08 -6.62 8.48
C ALA A 230 10.83 -8.12 8.68
N ASP A 231 11.28 -8.66 9.82
CA ASP A 231 11.16 -10.09 10.13
C ASP A 231 9.72 -10.41 10.59
N PRO A 232 8.97 -11.28 9.89
CA PRO A 232 7.59 -11.56 10.23
C PRO A 232 7.40 -12.17 11.62
N HIS A 233 8.33 -13.03 12.07
CA HIS A 233 8.27 -13.66 13.38
C HIS A 233 8.48 -12.63 14.50
N LEU A 234 9.43 -11.71 14.33
CA LEU A 234 9.63 -10.62 15.27
C LEU A 234 8.48 -9.61 15.22
N ALA A 235 7.92 -9.34 14.04
CA ALA A 235 6.78 -8.43 13.89
C ALA A 235 5.58 -8.94 14.71
N ILE A 236 5.19 -10.20 14.56
CA ILE A 236 4.05 -10.77 15.31
C ILE A 236 4.35 -10.88 16.81
N THR A 237 5.56 -11.29 17.18
CA THR A 237 5.97 -11.44 18.59
C THR A 237 5.99 -10.10 19.32
N ASN A 238 6.34 -9.02 18.62
CA ASN A 238 6.27 -7.66 19.15
C ASN A 238 4.83 -7.14 19.21
N ALA A 239 4.05 -7.37 18.15
CA ALA A 239 2.67 -6.90 18.05
C ALA A 239 1.79 -7.39 19.20
N VAL A 240 1.95 -8.65 19.64
CA VAL A 240 1.18 -9.21 20.77
C VAL A 240 1.46 -8.54 22.11
N GLN A 241 2.54 -7.74 22.22
CA GLN A 241 2.93 -7.01 23.42
C GLN A 241 2.49 -5.54 23.40
N LEU A 242 1.91 -5.07 22.29
CA LEU A 242 1.33 -3.73 22.22
C LEU A 242 0.10 -3.64 23.11
N ARG A 243 -0.22 -2.41 23.55
CA ARG A 243 -1.33 -2.11 24.44
C ARG A 243 -1.91 -0.74 24.14
N GLY A 244 -2.95 -0.34 24.89
CA GLY A 244 -3.49 1.01 24.82
C GLY A 244 -2.39 2.08 24.95
N LYS A 245 -2.50 3.15 24.15
CA LYS A 245 -1.51 4.22 23.93
C LYS A 245 -0.27 3.82 23.11
N ASP A 246 -0.20 2.60 22.61
CA ASP A 246 0.76 2.26 21.55
C ASP A 246 0.08 2.35 20.18
N VAL A 247 0.89 2.48 19.13
CA VAL A 247 0.43 2.57 17.75
C VAL A 247 1.10 1.51 16.90
N ALA A 248 0.32 0.80 16.07
CA ALA A 248 0.84 -0.05 15.02
C ALA A 248 0.55 0.56 13.65
N VAL A 249 1.57 0.64 12.80
CA VAL A 249 1.46 1.17 11.43
C VAL A 249 1.78 0.06 10.44
N ALA A 250 0.82 -0.36 9.64
CA ALA A 250 1.04 -1.26 8.52
C ALA A 250 1.26 -0.48 7.23
N ILE A 251 2.33 -0.79 6.50
CA ILE A 251 2.61 -0.26 5.17
C ILE A 251 2.55 -1.42 4.18
N THR A 252 1.50 -1.46 3.37
CA THR A 252 1.29 -2.53 2.39
C THR A 252 0.52 -2.02 1.19
N HIS A 253 1.13 -2.10 0.00
CA HIS A 253 0.46 -1.64 -1.22
C HIS A 253 -0.79 -2.48 -1.54
N SER A 254 -0.69 -3.82 -1.50
CA SER A 254 -1.80 -4.72 -1.81
C SER A 254 -2.86 -4.78 -0.71
N GLY A 255 -2.55 -4.37 0.52
CA GLY A 255 -3.47 -4.50 1.66
C GLY A 255 -3.69 -5.93 2.12
N SER A 256 -3.03 -6.92 1.53
CA SER A 256 -3.30 -8.36 1.74
C SER A 256 -2.06 -9.19 2.09
N THR A 257 -0.89 -8.58 2.26
CA THR A 257 0.34 -9.28 2.66
C THR A 257 0.20 -9.84 4.08
N SER A 258 0.16 -11.16 4.24
CA SER A 258 -0.01 -11.84 5.53
C SER A 258 0.96 -11.33 6.60
N ASP A 259 2.24 -11.24 6.25
CA ASP A 259 3.33 -10.86 7.16
C ASP A 259 3.21 -9.43 7.71
N VAL A 260 2.34 -8.60 7.10
CA VAL A 260 2.02 -7.23 7.54
C VAL A 260 0.64 -7.18 8.18
N VAL A 261 -0.35 -7.89 7.63
CA VAL A 261 -1.74 -7.90 8.11
C VAL A 261 -1.85 -8.62 9.46
N GLU A 262 -1.12 -9.72 9.67
CA GLU A 262 -1.15 -10.49 10.91
C GLU A 262 -0.67 -9.70 12.14
N PRO A 263 0.51 -9.04 12.14
CA PRO A 263 0.92 -8.21 13.26
C PRO A 263 0.00 -7.00 13.47
N LEU A 264 -0.54 -6.39 12.39
CA LEU A 264 -1.53 -5.32 12.52
C LEU A 264 -2.79 -5.81 13.24
N ARG A 265 -3.32 -6.97 12.85
CA ARG A 265 -4.46 -7.61 13.50
C ARG A 265 -4.19 -7.90 14.97
N ALA A 266 -3.03 -8.47 15.30
CA ALA A 266 -2.66 -8.73 16.69
C ALA A 266 -2.60 -7.45 17.52
N ALA A 267 -2.03 -6.37 16.98
CA ALA A 267 -2.00 -5.07 17.64
C ALA A 267 -3.41 -4.50 17.89
N PHE A 268 -4.29 -4.62 16.89
CA PHE A 268 -5.70 -4.21 16.97
C PHE A 268 -6.44 -5.00 18.08
N GLU A 269 -6.27 -6.33 18.11
CA GLU A 269 -6.89 -7.20 19.12
C GLU A 269 -6.39 -6.89 20.54
N ARG A 270 -5.17 -6.36 20.69
CA ARG A 270 -4.59 -5.91 21.97
C ARG A 270 -4.99 -4.49 22.37
N GLY A 271 -5.73 -3.78 21.52
CA GLY A 271 -6.23 -2.43 21.79
C GLY A 271 -5.22 -1.30 21.57
N ALA A 272 -4.14 -1.55 20.82
CA ALA A 272 -3.32 -0.49 20.26
C ALA A 272 -4.09 0.25 19.16
N THR A 273 -3.79 1.52 18.93
CA THR A 273 -4.35 2.23 17.77
C THR A 273 -3.67 1.73 16.51
N THR A 274 -4.43 1.40 15.47
CA THR A 274 -3.87 0.84 14.23
C THR A 274 -4.05 1.75 13.03
N ILE A 275 -3.00 1.89 12.22
CA ILE A 275 -2.97 2.72 11.01
C ILE A 275 -2.55 1.83 9.85
N ALA A 276 -3.26 1.90 8.72
CA ALA A 276 -2.86 1.24 7.47
C ALA A 276 -2.57 2.26 6.37
N ILE A 277 -1.36 2.23 5.82
CA ILE A 277 -0.97 2.96 4.61
C ILE A 277 -1.02 1.97 3.45
N THR A 278 -2.00 2.12 2.54
CA THR A 278 -2.26 1.09 1.53
C THR A 278 -2.79 1.63 0.21
N GLY A 279 -2.51 0.92 -0.88
CA GLY A 279 -3.12 1.19 -2.18
C GLY A 279 -4.50 0.55 -2.36
N ARG A 280 -4.91 -0.30 -1.42
CA ARG A 280 -6.18 -1.05 -1.47
C ARG A 280 -6.98 -0.80 -0.20
N PRO A 281 -7.85 0.23 -0.17
CA PRO A 281 -8.66 0.54 1.01
C PRO A 281 -9.72 -0.54 1.31
N ASP A 282 -9.97 -1.44 0.35
CA ASP A 282 -10.83 -2.63 0.48
C ASP A 282 -10.06 -3.90 0.92
N GLY A 283 -8.74 -3.80 1.13
CA GLY A 283 -7.87 -4.92 1.49
C GLY A 283 -8.01 -5.37 2.95
N SER A 284 -7.46 -6.55 3.27
CA SER A 284 -7.50 -7.14 4.61
C SER A 284 -6.93 -6.24 5.71
N ALA A 285 -5.90 -5.44 5.41
CA ALA A 285 -5.32 -4.49 6.36
C ALA A 285 -6.34 -3.46 6.87
N ALA A 286 -7.28 -3.02 6.02
CA ALA A 286 -8.29 -2.03 6.39
C ALA A 286 -9.28 -2.55 7.44
N GLN A 287 -9.48 -3.88 7.52
CA GLN A 287 -10.36 -4.50 8.52
C GLN A 287 -9.82 -4.38 9.95
N TYR A 288 -8.51 -4.18 10.07
CA TYR A 288 -7.80 -4.11 11.35
C TYR A 288 -7.13 -2.75 11.57
N ALA A 289 -7.56 -1.71 10.84
CA ALA A 289 -7.05 -0.36 10.94
C ALA A 289 -8.11 0.59 11.52
N ASP A 290 -7.79 1.33 12.58
CA ASP A 290 -8.60 2.46 13.03
C ASP A 290 -8.55 3.62 12.02
N HIS A 291 -7.42 3.79 11.34
CA HIS A 291 -7.20 4.82 10.32
C HIS A 291 -6.59 4.23 9.06
N VAL A 292 -7.25 4.43 7.91
CA VAL A 292 -6.77 4.00 6.60
C VAL A 292 -6.32 5.21 5.79
N LEU A 293 -5.06 5.23 5.39
CA LEU A 293 -4.44 6.25 4.55
C LEU A 293 -4.21 5.65 3.16
N THR A 294 -5.05 6.05 2.21
CA THR A 294 -5.04 5.48 0.86
C THR A 294 -3.97 6.14 0.01
N THR A 295 -3.07 5.34 -0.55
CA THR A 295 -2.05 5.76 -1.52
C THR A 295 -2.49 5.43 -2.94
N VAL A 296 -2.10 6.23 -3.93
CA VAL A 296 -2.34 5.89 -5.34
C VAL A 296 -1.09 5.25 -5.92
N ALA A 297 -1.23 4.19 -6.71
CA ALA A 297 -0.14 3.71 -7.56
C ALA A 297 -0.61 3.84 -9.00
N ALA A 298 -0.43 5.04 -9.57
CA ALA A 298 -0.73 5.26 -10.96
C ALA A 298 0.29 4.47 -11.79
N ARG A 299 -0.19 3.66 -12.75
CA ARG A 299 0.64 3.14 -13.85
C ARG A 299 1.81 2.24 -13.45
N GLU A 300 1.71 1.47 -12.36
CA GLU A 300 2.64 0.36 -12.18
C GLU A 300 2.31 -0.76 -13.17
N SER A 301 3.28 -1.11 -14.02
CA SER A 301 3.22 -2.36 -14.80
C SER A 301 2.93 -3.52 -13.84
N GLU A 302 2.13 -4.51 -14.25
CA GLU A 302 1.78 -5.67 -13.40
C GLU A 302 3.02 -6.40 -12.86
N LEU A 303 4.16 -6.34 -13.56
CA LEU A 303 5.41 -6.92 -13.10
C LEU A 303 6.09 -6.15 -11.98
N ARG A 304 5.65 -4.90 -11.72
CA ARG A 304 6.11 -3.99 -10.66
C ARG A 304 7.62 -4.10 -10.40
N PRO A 305 8.48 -3.95 -11.42
CA PRO A 305 9.89 -4.35 -11.33
C PRO A 305 10.66 -3.70 -10.19
N ALA A 306 10.25 -2.48 -9.77
CA ALA A 306 10.88 -1.77 -8.66
C ALA A 306 9.89 -1.06 -7.70
N ALA A 307 8.59 -1.30 -7.85
CA ALA A 307 7.52 -0.67 -7.04
C ALA A 307 7.73 0.86 -6.83
N MET A 308 8.02 1.59 -7.91
CA MET A 308 8.44 3.00 -7.83
C MET A 308 7.29 3.91 -7.41
N SER A 309 6.21 3.94 -8.19
CA SER A 309 5.04 4.79 -7.94
C SER A 309 4.38 4.51 -6.58
N SER A 310 4.12 3.24 -6.25
CA SER A 310 3.54 2.88 -4.96
C SER A 310 4.41 3.33 -3.77
N ARG A 311 5.73 3.22 -3.88
CA ARG A 311 6.66 3.65 -2.84
C ARG A 311 6.75 5.17 -2.75
N ALA A 312 6.73 5.89 -3.87
CA ALA A 312 6.69 7.34 -3.87
C ALA A 312 5.44 7.88 -3.17
N SER A 313 4.27 7.32 -3.46
CA SER A 313 3.03 7.66 -2.77
C SER A 313 3.06 7.34 -1.28
N GLN A 314 3.61 6.19 -0.91
CA GLN A 314 3.79 5.83 0.50
C GLN A 314 4.74 6.79 1.22
N HIS A 315 5.84 7.23 0.58
CA HIS A 315 6.73 8.25 1.15
C HIS A 315 6.03 9.59 1.34
N LEU A 316 5.22 10.03 0.38
CA LEU A 316 4.45 11.28 0.54
C LEU A 316 3.55 11.23 1.79
N VAL A 317 2.82 10.14 1.99
CA VAL A 317 1.97 9.96 3.19
C VAL A 317 2.82 9.94 4.47
N VAL A 318 3.98 9.27 4.46
CA VAL A 318 4.92 9.26 5.58
C VAL A 318 5.46 10.66 5.89
N ASP A 319 5.77 11.47 4.87
CA ASP A 319 6.21 12.85 5.04
C ASP A 319 5.12 13.72 5.66
N CYS A 320 3.87 13.58 5.19
CA CYS A 320 2.72 14.26 5.77
C CYS A 320 2.51 13.87 7.24
N LEU A 321 2.61 12.59 7.57
CA LEU A 321 2.53 12.09 8.95
C LEU A 321 3.64 12.70 9.81
N PHE A 322 4.89 12.62 9.34
CA PHE A 322 6.04 13.14 10.07
C PHE A 322 5.92 14.65 10.34
N VAL A 323 5.62 15.45 9.31
CA VAL A 323 5.46 16.90 9.45
C VAL A 323 4.35 17.22 10.44
N GLY A 324 3.19 16.56 10.33
CA GLY A 324 2.08 16.76 11.25
C GLY A 324 2.42 16.38 12.69
N VAL A 325 3.15 15.28 12.90
CA VAL A 325 3.62 14.87 14.23
C VAL A 325 4.61 15.87 14.79
N ALA A 326 5.63 16.25 14.01
CA ALA A 326 6.66 17.21 14.40
C ALA A 326 6.07 18.58 14.77
N GLN A 327 5.04 19.04 14.06
CA GLN A 327 4.30 20.26 14.40
C GLN A 327 3.61 20.15 15.77
N ARG A 328 3.00 18.99 16.06
CA ARG A 328 2.30 18.77 17.35
C ARG A 328 3.23 18.54 18.52
N THR A 329 4.42 18.02 18.27
CA THR A 329 5.44 17.74 19.29
C THR A 329 6.60 18.74 19.24
N TYR A 330 6.41 19.92 18.63
CA TYR A 330 7.48 20.87 18.29
C TYR A 330 8.44 21.15 19.45
N GLU A 331 7.90 21.44 20.62
CA GLU A 331 8.64 21.71 21.87
C GLU A 331 9.64 20.59 22.24
N HIS A 332 9.34 19.34 21.88
CA HIS A 332 10.22 18.19 22.12
C HIS A 332 11.03 17.81 20.87
N ALA A 333 10.45 17.99 19.67
CA ALA A 333 11.05 17.62 18.40
C ALA A 333 12.25 18.51 18.05
N ALA A 334 12.14 19.82 18.21
CA ALA A 334 13.22 20.77 17.91
C ALA A 334 14.52 20.48 18.70
N PRO A 335 14.49 20.34 20.04
CA PRO A 335 15.70 20.02 20.79
C PRO A 335 16.25 18.61 20.47
N ALA A 336 15.38 17.61 20.23
CA ALA A 336 15.84 16.26 19.85
C ALA A 336 16.59 16.27 18.51
N LEU A 337 16.09 17.02 17.52
CA LEU A 337 16.76 17.19 16.24
C LEU A 337 18.10 17.90 16.39
N ALA A 338 18.17 18.97 17.18
CA ALA A 338 19.43 19.68 17.46
C ALA A 338 20.46 18.76 18.14
N ALA A 339 20.06 18.03 19.19
CA ALA A 339 20.93 17.09 19.90
C ALA A 339 21.47 15.99 18.98
N SER A 340 20.61 15.41 18.12
CA SER A 340 21.04 14.39 17.16
C SER A 340 22.02 14.94 16.11
N TYR A 341 21.82 16.17 15.65
CA TYR A 341 22.72 16.84 14.71
C TYR A 341 24.09 17.11 15.34
N GLU A 342 24.12 17.68 16.55
CA GLU A 342 25.35 17.95 17.29
C GLU A 342 26.15 16.67 17.57
N ALA A 343 25.48 15.60 17.98
CA ALA A 343 26.10 14.30 18.22
C ALA A 343 26.76 13.71 16.96
N LEU A 344 26.26 14.03 15.76
CA LEU A 344 26.79 13.51 14.49
C LEU A 344 27.73 14.49 13.77
N ALA A 345 27.82 15.74 14.20
CA ALA A 345 28.59 16.79 13.52
C ALA A 345 30.07 16.43 13.31
N HIS A 346 30.68 15.69 14.25
CA HIS A 346 32.07 15.25 14.16
C HIS A 346 32.32 14.21 13.05
N ARG A 347 31.30 13.46 12.63
CA ARG A 347 31.40 12.45 11.57
C ARG A 347 31.40 13.04 10.16
N HIS A 348 31.00 14.31 10.03
CA HIS A 348 30.93 15.02 8.76
C HIS A 348 32.13 15.93 8.48
N ARG A 349 33.11 15.99 9.40
CA ARG A 349 34.37 16.70 9.13
C ARG A 349 35.26 15.82 8.25
N PRO A 350 35.81 16.34 7.12
CA PRO A 350 36.83 15.62 6.38
C PRO A 350 38.00 15.32 7.33
N ARG A 351 38.52 14.08 7.29
CA ARG A 351 39.77 13.76 8.00
C ARG A 351 40.83 14.77 7.56
N PRO A 352 41.60 15.38 8.49
CA PRO A 352 42.82 16.08 8.10
C PRO A 352 43.64 15.09 7.29
N GLY A 353 44.01 15.46 6.06
CA GLY A 353 44.81 14.61 5.20
C GLY A 353 46.05 14.12 5.93
N LEU A 354 46.43 12.87 5.69
CA LEU A 354 47.81 12.45 5.82
C LEU A 354 48.63 13.37 4.93
N GLY A 355 49.10 14.48 5.49
CA GLY A 355 50.09 15.34 4.86
C GLY A 355 51.43 14.64 4.89
N ASP A 356 52.02 14.52 3.70
CA ASP A 356 53.46 14.55 3.42
C ASP A 356 54.39 14.07 4.54
N HIS A 357 54.74 12.79 4.49
CA HIS A 357 56.07 12.36 4.88
C HIS A 357 56.88 12.10 3.61
N ALA A 358 57.50 13.17 3.10
CA ALA A 358 58.69 13.12 2.28
C ALA A 358 59.88 13.52 3.16
#